data_AF-A0A955B340-F1
#
_entry.id   AF-A0A955B340-F1
#
_cell.length_a   1.000
_cell.length_b   1.000
_cell.length_c   1.000
_cell.angle_alpha   90.00
_cell.angle_beta   90.00
_cell.angle_gamma   90.00
#
_symmetry.space_group_name_H-M   'P 1'
#
loop_
_entity.id
_entity.type
_entity.pdbx_description
1 polymer ?
#
loop_
_entity_poly.entity_id
_entity_poly.type
_entity_poly.pdbx_seq_one_letter_code
_entity_poly.pdbx_strand_id
1 'polypeptide(L)'
;WDIVFGRAGNDSIDGGAGDDILHGDAGDDTIEGGAGRDVLLGGADHDVLYGHSQTGADDDNAVDYVYGDFGTNADEVGSGQDQLFGGGGNDLLFGEAGDDSIDAGSGGSDLVDFGTGDGATPNDFTPPMPTAPLALLPGIPLVLAGPSLPSGPNRRGRWSGLGSDDEELGVSGDPAVSFDPAIATNGDARFVTWSDGRSGNLEIYVARYDAGGWQQLAGSAEQGGVSNTPASSRYPSITVDAAGNPIAAWAEITAAGSDVFAAAWDPAADGGQGDWVALGDSQSAGGISNSGSATRPQIINTAAGPVVVWLDRANGVTNVRARRFDGANWVGLGGSETGSGISAATSDVSQLAVATDGTKIAVAWTQAIGGVDQFYLREFDGSDWQQLAGSASGNGISGTVAASRAPTLAYHNGELFVAWQQADTDLETPGDEIYAARFSGGSWQAAGVGSNTGGGVSNSRGSATQPRLASGGDRLQLFWTDDQIAGR
;
A
#
# COMPACT_ATOMS: atom_id res chain seq x y z
N TRP A 1 -22.93 -4.70 14.97
CA TRP A 1 -21.85 -5.71 14.87
C TRP A 1 -21.09 -5.45 13.59
N ASP A 2 -20.27 -4.44 13.73
CA ASP A 2 -19.41 -3.83 12.76
C ASP A 2 -18.06 -3.58 13.45
N ILE A 3 -17.01 -3.33 12.66
CA ILE A 3 -15.69 -2.93 13.19
C ILE A 3 -15.26 -1.65 12.48
N VAL A 4 -14.96 -0.61 13.26
CA VAL A 4 -14.61 0.73 12.74
C VAL A 4 -13.26 1.18 13.30
N PHE A 5 -12.48 1.87 12.46
CA PHE A 5 -11.15 2.42 12.78
C PHE A 5 -11.03 3.85 12.23
N GLY A 6 -10.82 4.86 13.08
CA GLY A 6 -10.54 6.26 12.69
C GLY A 6 -9.15 6.41 12.06
N ARG A 7 -8.15 5.79 12.70
CA ARG A 7 -6.73 5.63 12.32
C ARG A 7 -5.80 6.77 12.74
N ALA A 8 -6.03 7.98 12.22
CA ALA A 8 -5.10 9.09 12.40
C ALA A 8 -5.73 10.42 11.98
N GLY A 9 -6.02 11.27 12.95
CA GLY A 9 -6.83 12.47 12.78
C GLY A 9 -7.79 12.60 13.95
N ASN A 10 -8.73 13.53 13.83
CA ASN A 10 -9.75 13.77 14.84
C ASN A 10 -11.07 13.34 14.22
N ASP A 11 -11.47 12.11 14.51
CA ASP A 11 -12.53 11.38 13.87
C ASP A 11 -13.82 11.39 14.68
N SER A 12 -14.92 11.08 14.00
CA SER A 12 -16.26 10.99 14.58
C SER A 12 -16.88 9.68 14.12
N ILE A 13 -17.07 8.77 15.07
CA ILE A 13 -17.44 7.37 14.86
C ILE A 13 -18.80 7.11 15.52
N ASP A 14 -19.66 6.39 14.80
CA ASP A 14 -21.01 5.99 15.21
C ASP A 14 -21.19 4.52 14.79
N GLY A 15 -21.26 3.59 15.75
CA GLY A 15 -21.52 2.16 15.50
C GLY A 15 -22.98 1.89 15.15
N GLY A 16 -23.88 2.59 15.83
CA GLY A 16 -25.30 2.64 15.54
C GLY A 16 -26.10 1.56 16.24
N ALA A 17 -26.04 0.30 15.76
CA ALA A 17 -26.89 -0.77 16.32
C ALA A 17 -26.37 -2.21 16.17
N GLY A 18 -26.28 -2.88 17.32
CA GLY A 18 -25.85 -4.25 17.57
C GLY A 18 -24.39 -4.32 17.99
N ASP A 19 -23.99 -5.32 18.77
CA ASP A 19 -22.66 -5.45 19.41
C ASP A 19 -21.43 -5.08 18.52
N ASP A 20 -20.88 -3.86 18.67
CA ASP A 20 -19.85 -3.24 17.81
C ASP A 20 -18.42 -3.24 18.40
N ILE A 21 -17.41 -3.00 17.55
CA ILE A 21 -16.02 -2.76 17.96
C ILE A 21 -15.48 -1.50 17.27
N LEU A 22 -15.23 -0.45 18.04
CA LEU A 22 -14.91 0.89 17.54
C LEU A 22 -13.54 1.34 18.06
N HIS A 23 -12.67 1.78 17.15
CA HIS A 23 -11.32 2.26 17.44
C HIS A 23 -11.15 3.69 16.89
N GLY A 24 -10.75 4.65 17.73
CA GLY A 24 -10.28 5.97 17.27
C GLY A 24 -8.88 5.88 16.64
N ASP A 25 -7.97 5.20 17.36
CA ASP A 25 -6.55 4.98 17.12
C ASP A 25 -5.62 6.14 17.50
N ALA A 26 -5.72 7.34 16.89
CA ALA A 26 -4.76 8.44 17.17
C ALA A 26 -5.24 9.85 16.77
N GLY A 27 -5.59 10.65 17.78
CA GLY A 27 -5.96 12.07 17.74
C GLY A 27 -7.05 12.37 18.79
N ASP A 28 -7.63 13.58 18.81
CA ASP A 28 -8.76 13.83 19.73
C ASP A 28 -10.07 13.35 19.05
N ASP A 29 -10.54 12.15 19.37
CA ASP A 29 -11.66 11.46 18.72
C ASP A 29 -13.00 11.59 19.46
N THR A 30 -14.10 11.27 18.77
CA THR A 30 -15.44 11.16 19.37
C THR A 30 -16.14 9.90 18.87
N ILE A 31 -16.47 8.97 19.78
CA ILE A 31 -16.97 7.63 19.48
C ILE A 31 -18.32 7.41 20.17
N GLU A 32 -19.33 7.01 19.40
CA GLU A 32 -20.65 6.58 19.88
C GLU A 32 -20.84 5.09 19.54
N GLY A 33 -21.06 4.24 20.55
CA GLY A 33 -21.38 2.81 20.38
C GLY A 33 -22.77 2.66 19.75
N GLY A 34 -23.80 2.92 20.55
CA GLY A 34 -25.16 3.11 20.07
C GLY A 34 -26.18 2.32 20.88
N ALA A 35 -26.57 1.16 20.36
CA ALA A 35 -27.49 0.23 21.00
C ALA A 35 -27.07 -1.21 20.69
N GLY A 36 -26.54 -1.92 21.68
CA GLY A 36 -25.79 -3.15 21.49
C GLY A 36 -24.71 -3.26 22.56
N ARG A 37 -24.03 -4.42 22.65
CA ARG A 37 -22.93 -4.59 23.61
C ARG A 37 -21.61 -4.27 22.94
N ASP A 38 -21.13 -3.05 23.13
CA ASP A 38 -20.11 -2.47 22.28
C ASP A 38 -18.73 -2.49 22.96
N VAL A 39 -17.68 -2.43 22.15
CA VAL A 39 -16.29 -2.32 22.59
C VAL A 39 -15.68 -1.08 21.96
N LEU A 40 -15.48 -0.03 22.75
CA LEU A 40 -14.92 1.24 22.31
C LEU A 40 -13.48 1.36 22.83
N LEU A 41 -12.58 1.77 21.95
CA LEU A 41 -11.19 2.10 22.25
C LEU A 41 -10.94 3.49 21.65
N GLY A 42 -10.56 4.46 22.47
CA GLY A 42 -10.15 5.80 22.04
C GLY A 42 -8.84 5.70 21.26
N GLY A 43 -7.73 5.70 21.98
CA GLY A 43 -6.46 5.15 21.50
C GLY A 43 -5.23 5.90 21.96
N ALA A 44 -5.15 7.18 21.60
CA ALA A 44 -4.06 8.10 21.95
C ALA A 44 -4.41 9.55 21.57
N ASP A 45 -3.92 10.51 22.38
CA ASP A 45 -4.46 11.88 22.52
C ASP A 45 -5.82 11.88 23.26
N HIS A 46 -6.69 12.91 23.19
CA HIS A 46 -7.78 13.06 24.17
C HIS A 46 -9.19 12.76 23.61
N ASP A 47 -9.82 11.71 24.10
CA ASP A 47 -11.00 11.14 23.45
C ASP A 47 -12.33 11.34 24.20
N VAL A 48 -13.45 11.25 23.46
CA VAL A 48 -14.81 11.30 24.00
C VAL A 48 -15.60 10.07 23.57
N LEU A 49 -15.84 9.14 24.49
CA LEU A 49 -16.44 7.83 24.24
C LEU A 49 -17.81 7.72 24.92
N TYR A 50 -18.83 7.35 24.16
CA TYR A 50 -20.16 7.01 24.67
C TYR A 50 -20.48 5.56 24.31
N GLY A 51 -20.75 4.68 25.28
CA GLY A 51 -21.29 3.34 24.99
C GLY A 51 -22.64 3.41 24.25
N HIS A 52 -23.41 4.45 24.56
CA HIS A 52 -24.68 4.79 23.92
C HIS A 52 -24.53 5.93 22.87
N SER A 53 -25.62 6.34 22.20
CA SER A 53 -25.58 7.58 21.38
C SER A 53 -25.35 8.84 22.23
N GLN A 54 -24.62 9.84 21.75
CA GLN A 54 -24.31 11.10 22.48
C GLN A 54 -25.55 11.82 23.01
N THR A 55 -26.72 11.60 22.39
CA THR A 55 -28.00 12.18 22.83
C THR A 55 -28.69 11.42 23.97
N GLY A 56 -28.20 10.22 24.32
CA GLY A 56 -28.88 9.25 25.20
C GLY A 56 -30.16 8.67 24.60
N ALA A 57 -30.33 8.78 23.27
CA ALA A 57 -31.42 8.14 22.56
C ALA A 57 -31.07 6.68 22.25
N ASP A 58 -32.10 5.84 22.28
CA ASP A 58 -32.07 4.41 21.90
C ASP A 58 -31.13 3.49 22.72
N ASP A 59 -30.52 3.98 23.81
CA ASP A 59 -29.89 3.19 24.89
C ASP A 59 -30.80 2.03 25.33
N ASP A 60 -30.33 0.79 25.10
CA ASP A 60 -31.07 -0.44 25.36
C ASP A 60 -30.62 -1.17 26.65
N ASN A 61 -29.77 -0.52 27.46
CA ASN A 61 -29.21 -1.02 28.72
C ASN A 61 -28.36 -2.28 28.53
N ALA A 62 -27.42 -2.20 27.59
CA ALA A 62 -26.51 -3.27 27.22
C ALA A 62 -25.39 -3.47 28.26
N VAL A 63 -24.22 -3.92 27.82
CA VAL A 63 -23.02 -4.09 28.63
C VAL A 63 -21.85 -3.75 27.74
N ASP A 64 -21.31 -2.56 27.96
CA ASP A 64 -20.30 -1.96 27.09
C ASP A 64 -18.91 -2.02 27.72
N TYR A 65 -17.90 -2.02 26.86
CA TYR A 65 -16.49 -2.08 27.22
C TYR A 65 -15.83 -0.83 26.66
N VAL A 66 -15.61 0.16 27.50
CA VAL A 66 -15.14 1.50 27.10
C VAL A 66 -13.73 1.69 27.64
N TYR A 67 -12.76 1.82 26.74
CA TYR A 67 -11.34 2.05 27.02
C TYR A 67 -10.92 3.40 26.45
N GLY A 68 -10.40 4.31 27.28
CA GLY A 68 -9.76 5.54 26.79
C GLY A 68 -8.52 5.18 25.97
N ASP A 69 -7.50 4.67 26.66
CA ASP A 69 -6.18 4.39 26.10
C ASP A 69 -5.81 2.90 25.95
N PHE A 70 -4.75 2.65 25.18
CA PHE A 70 -3.99 1.38 25.19
C PHE A 70 -2.92 1.34 26.31
N GLY A 71 -3.33 1.39 27.58
CA GLY A 71 -2.42 1.55 28.72
C GLY A 71 -1.88 0.27 29.39
N THR A 72 -0.78 0.43 30.15
CA THR A 72 -0.39 -0.53 31.21
C THR A 72 -0.69 -0.02 32.63
N ASN A 73 -1.64 0.92 32.76
CA ASN A 73 -1.86 1.74 33.96
C ASN A 73 -0.58 2.52 34.38
N ALA A 74 0.00 3.28 33.44
CA ALA A 74 1.13 4.17 33.69
C ALA A 74 1.20 5.31 32.65
N ASP A 75 1.60 6.52 33.06
CA ASP A 75 1.74 7.69 32.17
C ASP A 75 2.67 7.40 30.97
N GLU A 76 2.09 7.08 29.83
CA GLU A 76 2.78 6.63 28.63
C GLU A 76 2.76 7.73 27.54
N VAL A 77 3.68 7.68 26.56
CA VAL A 77 3.73 8.73 25.52
C VAL A 77 2.66 8.44 24.48
N GLY A 78 1.59 9.23 24.53
CA GLY A 78 0.36 9.04 23.76
C GLY A 78 -0.88 9.09 24.64
N SER A 79 -0.72 8.97 25.97
CA SER A 79 -1.85 8.90 26.89
C SER A 79 -2.72 10.16 26.95
N GLY A 80 -4.03 9.94 27.08
CA GLY A 80 -5.10 10.92 26.98
C GLY A 80 -5.48 11.65 28.27
N GLN A 81 -6.68 12.24 28.24
CA GLN A 81 -7.42 12.81 29.38
C GLN A 81 -8.90 12.71 28.99
N ASP A 82 -9.42 11.49 29.08
CA ASP A 82 -10.53 11.07 28.25
C ASP A 82 -11.88 11.27 28.93
N GLN A 83 -12.95 11.23 28.15
CA GLN A 83 -14.31 11.39 28.64
C GLN A 83 -15.14 10.15 28.29
N LEU A 84 -15.34 9.27 29.27
CA LEU A 84 -16.00 7.97 29.08
C LEU A 84 -17.40 7.99 29.69
N PHE A 85 -18.42 7.68 28.90
CA PHE A 85 -19.82 7.68 29.29
C PHE A 85 -20.45 6.30 29.07
N GLY A 86 -20.82 5.62 30.17
CA GLY A 86 -21.39 4.26 30.13
C GLY A 86 -22.87 4.23 29.77
N GLY A 87 -23.68 5.12 30.37
CA GLY A 87 -25.11 5.24 30.10
C GLY A 87 -25.99 4.34 30.98
N GLY A 88 -26.89 3.58 30.38
CA GLY A 88 -27.58 2.46 31.02
C GLY A 88 -26.89 1.15 30.69
N GLY A 89 -26.69 0.28 31.69
CA GLY A 89 -26.03 -1.00 31.46
C GLY A 89 -25.54 -1.68 32.72
N ASN A 90 -24.47 -2.47 32.60
CA ASN A 90 -23.60 -2.88 33.70
C ASN A 90 -22.18 -2.94 33.16
N ASP A 91 -21.59 -1.76 33.02
CA ASP A 91 -20.58 -1.51 32.01
C ASP A 91 -19.17 -1.61 32.57
N LEU A 92 -18.19 -1.74 31.69
CA LEU A 92 -16.78 -1.82 32.05
C LEU A 92 -16.06 -0.60 31.44
N LEU A 93 -15.66 0.35 32.30
CA LEU A 93 -15.04 1.59 31.88
C LEU A 93 -13.62 1.67 32.44
N PHE A 94 -12.65 1.91 31.56
CA PHE A 94 -11.22 1.97 31.89
C PHE A 94 -10.63 3.25 31.29
N GLY A 95 -10.27 4.22 32.14
CA GLY A 95 -9.48 5.39 31.70
C GLY A 95 -8.03 5.01 31.37
N GLU A 96 -7.49 4.05 32.12
CA GLU A 96 -6.11 3.54 32.05
C GLU A 96 -5.02 4.53 32.53
N ALA A 97 -4.66 5.54 31.75
CA ALA A 97 -3.56 6.45 32.07
C ALA A 97 -3.84 7.87 31.56
N GLY A 98 -3.92 8.84 32.47
CA GLY A 98 -4.41 10.19 32.16
C GLY A 98 -5.04 10.82 33.40
N ASP A 99 -5.66 11.98 33.25
CA ASP A 99 -6.62 12.54 34.23
C ASP A 99 -8.00 12.42 33.57
N ASP A 100 -8.69 11.30 33.81
CA ASP A 100 -9.87 10.90 33.04
C ASP A 100 -11.20 11.26 33.72
N SER A 101 -12.19 11.58 32.90
CA SER A 101 -13.56 11.90 33.30
C SER A 101 -14.51 10.76 32.96
N ILE A 102 -14.69 9.84 33.92
CA ILE A 102 -15.58 8.67 33.75
C ILE A 102 -16.94 8.90 34.41
N ASP A 103 -18.02 8.83 33.63
CA ASP A 103 -19.41 8.76 34.08
C ASP A 103 -20.02 7.40 33.68
N ALA A 104 -20.00 6.44 34.60
CA ALA A 104 -20.63 5.13 34.43
C ALA A 104 -22.17 5.19 34.34
N GLY A 105 -22.79 6.36 34.53
CA GLY A 105 -24.22 6.57 34.30
C GLY A 105 -25.13 5.93 35.35
N SER A 106 -26.07 5.11 34.90
CA SER A 106 -27.21 4.61 35.66
C SER A 106 -27.18 3.09 35.91
N GLY A 107 -26.09 2.43 35.52
CA GLY A 107 -25.86 1.02 35.70
C GLY A 107 -25.90 0.55 37.16
N GLY A 108 -26.20 -0.73 37.32
CA GLY A 108 -26.47 -1.33 38.64
C GLY A 108 -25.26 -1.98 39.29
N SER A 109 -24.20 -2.26 38.52
CA SER A 109 -23.05 -3.09 38.91
C SER A 109 -21.85 -2.88 37.97
N ASP A 110 -21.61 -1.63 37.58
CA ASP A 110 -20.51 -1.25 36.68
C ASP A 110 -19.15 -1.52 37.32
N LEU A 111 -18.16 -1.84 36.49
CA LEU A 111 -16.77 -1.99 36.86
C LEU A 111 -15.98 -0.82 36.26
N VAL A 112 -15.65 0.15 37.10
CA VAL A 112 -14.84 1.30 36.71
C VAL A 112 -13.42 1.14 37.22
N ASP A 113 -12.45 1.23 36.31
CA ASP A 113 -11.06 1.49 36.63
C ASP A 113 -10.68 2.93 36.21
N PHE A 114 -10.18 3.70 37.17
CA PHE A 114 -9.82 5.11 36.98
C PHE A 114 -8.33 5.29 36.65
N GLY A 115 -7.52 4.23 36.62
CA GLY A 115 -6.08 4.34 36.36
C GLY A 115 -5.23 4.75 37.57
N THR A 116 -3.98 5.17 37.31
CA THR A 116 -2.97 5.44 38.34
C THR A 116 -2.71 6.92 38.63
N GLY A 117 -3.59 7.51 39.40
CA GLY A 117 -3.47 8.91 39.87
C GLY A 117 -4.75 9.39 40.53
N ASP A 118 -5.84 8.74 40.15
CA ASP A 118 -7.14 9.37 40.04
C ASP A 118 -8.11 8.82 41.09
N GLY A 119 -9.19 9.56 41.27
CA GLY A 119 -10.24 9.19 42.20
C GLY A 119 -11.60 9.58 41.65
N ALA A 120 -12.64 8.89 42.11
CA ALA A 120 -14.03 9.09 41.73
C ALA A 120 -14.64 10.45 42.19
N THR A 121 -13.91 11.55 42.04
CA THR A 121 -14.27 12.91 42.46
C THR A 121 -14.06 13.90 41.30
N PRO A 122 -15.09 14.12 40.44
CA PRO A 122 -14.99 14.90 39.18
C PRO A 122 -14.69 16.41 39.30
N ASN A 123 -14.18 16.90 40.43
CA ASN A 123 -14.01 18.34 40.69
C ASN A 123 -12.61 18.88 40.41
N ASP A 124 -11.60 18.01 40.24
CA ASP A 124 -10.22 18.42 39.90
C ASP A 124 -9.88 18.22 38.40
N PHE A 125 -10.69 17.47 37.64
CA PHE A 125 -10.54 17.31 36.18
C PHE A 125 -10.55 18.66 35.46
N THR A 126 -9.51 18.93 34.67
CA THR A 126 -9.43 20.10 33.80
C THR A 126 -9.44 19.69 32.34
N PRO A 127 -10.57 19.81 31.61
CA PRO A 127 -10.66 19.29 30.26
C PRO A 127 -9.62 19.93 29.33
N PRO A 128 -8.94 19.13 28.49
CA PRO A 128 -8.13 19.65 27.40
C PRO A 128 -9.01 20.48 26.45
N MET A 129 -8.40 21.36 25.64
CA MET A 129 -9.15 22.14 24.66
C MET A 129 -9.35 21.29 23.40
N PRO A 130 -10.56 20.77 23.11
CA PRO A 130 -10.73 19.80 22.05
C PRO A 130 -10.41 20.42 20.69
N THR A 131 -9.64 19.72 19.87
CA THR A 131 -9.41 20.13 18.49
C THR A 131 -10.70 19.93 17.70
N ALA A 132 -11.22 21.01 17.09
CA ALA A 132 -12.57 20.99 16.54
C ALA A 132 -12.72 19.93 15.41
N PRO A 133 -13.72 19.04 15.48
CA PRO A 133 -13.89 17.96 14.51
C PRO A 133 -14.13 18.52 13.10
N LEU A 134 -13.65 17.79 12.10
CA LEU A 134 -13.88 18.13 10.70
C LEU A 134 -15.38 18.02 10.38
N ALA A 135 -15.91 18.97 9.60
CA ALA A 135 -17.33 19.01 9.30
C ALA A 135 -17.77 17.78 8.49
N LEU A 136 -18.60 16.92 9.10
CA LEU A 136 -19.14 15.70 8.49
C LEU A 136 -19.76 15.98 7.11
N LEU A 137 -19.24 15.29 6.10
CA LEU A 137 -19.94 15.10 4.83
C LEU A 137 -21.00 14.00 5.04
N PRO A 138 -22.22 14.13 4.50
CA PRO A 138 -23.25 13.11 4.68
C PRO A 138 -22.78 11.76 4.13
N GLY A 139 -22.83 10.73 4.97
CA GLY A 139 -22.25 9.42 4.72
C GLY A 139 -22.70 8.77 3.41
N ILE A 140 -21.74 8.21 2.69
CA ILE A 140 -21.99 7.28 1.59
C ILE A 140 -22.26 5.92 2.26
N PRO A 141 -23.42 5.27 2.06
CA PRO A 141 -23.72 4.03 2.76
C PRO A 141 -22.73 2.93 2.36
N LEU A 142 -22.05 2.34 3.35
CA LEU A 142 -21.12 1.24 3.14
C LEU A 142 -21.90 0.00 2.69
N VAL A 143 -21.75 -0.38 1.43
CA VAL A 143 -22.29 -1.64 0.91
C VAL A 143 -21.19 -2.70 1.04
N LEU A 144 -21.27 -3.55 2.07
CA LEU A 144 -20.34 -4.66 2.25
C LEU A 144 -20.18 -5.47 0.96
N ALA A 145 -18.93 -5.72 0.56
CA ALA A 145 -18.58 -6.36 -0.69
C ALA A 145 -19.18 -7.78 -0.80
N GLY A 146 -19.51 -8.19 -2.03
CA GLY A 146 -19.89 -9.58 -2.29
C GLY A 146 -18.74 -10.55 -2.02
N PRO A 147 -18.99 -11.77 -1.50
CA PRO A 147 -17.93 -12.74 -1.18
C PRO A 147 -17.21 -13.33 -2.42
N SER A 148 -17.53 -12.86 -3.61
CA SER A 148 -16.97 -13.26 -4.90
C SER A 148 -17.07 -12.11 -5.90
N LEU A 149 -16.31 -12.16 -6.99
CA LEU A 149 -16.51 -11.25 -8.14
C LEU A 149 -18.00 -11.22 -8.59
N PRO A 150 -18.52 -10.07 -9.06
CA PRO A 150 -19.89 -9.96 -9.53
C PRO A 150 -20.23 -10.99 -10.61
N SER A 151 -21.36 -11.70 -10.45
CA SER A 151 -21.79 -12.75 -11.39
C SER A 151 -22.96 -12.29 -12.26
N GLY A 152 -22.68 -11.95 -13.53
CA GLY A 152 -23.72 -11.54 -14.47
C GLY A 152 -23.20 -10.97 -15.80
N PRO A 153 -24.08 -10.64 -16.75
CA PRO A 153 -23.71 -10.02 -18.02
C PRO A 153 -23.45 -8.51 -17.90
N ASN A 154 -22.17 -8.10 -18.00
CA ASN A 154 -21.64 -6.71 -17.97
C ASN A 154 -22.45 -5.65 -18.75
N ARG A 155 -22.67 -4.44 -18.17
CA ARG A 155 -23.41 -3.33 -18.82
C ARG A 155 -23.05 -1.85 -18.40
N ARG A 156 -21.88 -1.34 -18.82
CA ARG A 156 -21.53 0.08 -19.18
C ARG A 156 -21.85 1.24 -18.19
N GLY A 157 -20.91 2.15 -17.90
CA GLY A 157 -19.82 2.63 -18.76
C GLY A 157 -19.07 3.92 -18.35
N ARG A 158 -18.07 3.86 -17.44
CA ARG A 158 -17.03 4.91 -17.21
C ARG A 158 -15.59 4.66 -17.69
N TRP A 159 -14.82 3.62 -17.29
CA TRP A 159 -13.44 3.35 -17.78
C TRP A 159 -13.43 2.83 -19.25
N SER A 160 -13.93 3.67 -20.15
CA SER A 160 -14.15 3.38 -21.56
C SER A 160 -12.84 3.30 -22.36
N GLY A 161 -12.16 2.17 -22.20
CA GLY A 161 -10.96 1.79 -22.94
C GLY A 161 -10.69 0.29 -22.92
N LEU A 162 -11.09 -0.43 -21.87
CA LEU A 162 -10.70 -1.83 -21.67
C LEU A 162 -11.77 -2.78 -21.05
N GLY A 163 -13.06 -2.44 -21.01
CA GLY A 163 -14.04 -3.47 -20.59
C GLY A 163 -15.50 -3.10 -20.29
N SER A 164 -15.88 -1.83 -20.17
CA SER A 164 -17.29 -1.38 -20.05
C SER A 164 -18.08 -1.82 -18.80
N ASP A 165 -17.49 -1.57 -17.63
CA ASP A 165 -18.01 -0.80 -16.46
C ASP A 165 -19.47 -0.97 -15.93
N ASP A 166 -19.79 -0.22 -14.86
CA ASP A 166 -21.00 -0.21 -14.00
C ASP A 166 -21.11 -1.32 -12.94
N GLU A 167 -20.08 -1.42 -12.09
CA GLU A 167 -20.28 -1.34 -10.64
C GLU A 167 -19.43 -0.19 -10.08
N GLU A 168 -19.87 0.40 -8.96
CA GLU A 168 -19.33 1.64 -8.37
C GLU A 168 -17.91 1.47 -7.78
N LEU A 169 -17.44 0.23 -7.70
CA LEU A 169 -16.35 -0.25 -6.84
C LEU A 169 -15.17 -0.87 -7.62
N GLY A 170 -15.12 -0.70 -8.95
CA GLY A 170 -13.98 -1.13 -9.78
C GLY A 170 -13.81 -2.65 -9.89
N VAL A 171 -12.56 -3.12 -10.10
CA VAL A 171 -12.24 -4.55 -10.29
C VAL A 171 -12.24 -5.33 -8.97
N SER A 172 -11.97 -4.65 -7.85
CA SER A 172 -12.05 -5.26 -6.53
C SER A 172 -13.48 -5.57 -6.13
N GLY A 173 -14.44 -4.69 -6.43
CA GLY A 173 -15.81 -4.82 -5.94
C GLY A 173 -15.95 -4.46 -4.45
N ASP A 174 -14.93 -3.81 -3.88
CA ASP A 174 -14.84 -3.43 -2.46
C ASP A 174 -14.95 -1.90 -2.31
N PRO A 175 -15.88 -1.37 -1.48
CA PRO A 175 -15.91 0.05 -1.14
C PRO A 175 -14.96 0.43 -0.01
N ALA A 176 -14.47 -0.55 0.76
CA ALA A 176 -13.71 -0.27 1.98
C ALA A 176 -12.25 0.10 1.67
N VAL A 177 -11.43 -0.85 1.21
CA VAL A 177 -9.97 -0.64 1.09
C VAL A 177 -9.30 -1.54 0.05
N SER A 178 -9.16 -1.07 -1.19
CA SER A 178 -8.30 -1.71 -2.22
C SER A 178 -7.11 -0.84 -2.63
N PHE A 179 -5.89 -1.40 -2.65
CA PHE A 179 -4.63 -0.67 -2.84
C PHE A 179 -3.65 -1.35 -3.81
N ASP A 180 -2.58 -0.59 -4.13
CA ASP A 180 -1.34 -1.07 -4.75
C ASP A 180 -1.53 -1.93 -6.02
N PRO A 181 -2.36 -1.52 -7.01
CA PRO A 181 -2.67 -2.37 -8.16
C PRO A 181 -1.47 -2.52 -9.11
N ALA A 182 -1.22 -3.74 -9.57
CA ALA A 182 -0.28 -4.06 -10.63
C ALA A 182 -0.94 -4.86 -11.76
N ILE A 183 -0.42 -4.74 -12.98
CA ILE A 183 -0.99 -5.33 -14.19
C ILE A 183 0.06 -6.03 -15.06
N ALA A 184 -0.27 -7.21 -15.57
CA ALA A 184 0.50 -7.95 -16.58
C ALA A 184 -0.41 -8.46 -17.70
N THR A 185 0.17 -8.81 -18.85
CA THR A 185 -0.59 -9.31 -20.02
C THR A 185 0.17 -10.42 -20.74
N ASN A 186 -0.52 -11.46 -21.20
CA ASN A 186 0.08 -12.53 -22.02
C ASN A 186 -0.35 -12.48 -23.51
N GLY A 187 -0.96 -11.38 -23.95
CA GLY A 187 -1.52 -11.20 -25.30
C GLY A 187 -3.00 -11.59 -25.42
N ASP A 188 -3.39 -12.72 -24.84
CA ASP A 188 -4.78 -13.21 -24.86
C ASP A 188 -5.61 -12.73 -23.64
N ALA A 189 -4.93 -12.46 -22.52
CA ALA A 189 -5.52 -12.03 -21.26
C ALA A 189 -4.73 -10.89 -20.60
N ARG A 190 -5.44 -10.15 -19.75
CA ARG A 190 -4.90 -9.18 -18.79
C ARG A 190 -5.06 -9.75 -17.38
N PHE A 191 -4.05 -9.56 -16.54
CA PHE A 191 -4.09 -9.96 -15.14
C PHE A 191 -3.89 -8.71 -14.30
N VAL A 192 -4.77 -8.49 -13.32
CA VAL A 192 -4.64 -7.42 -12.32
C VAL A 192 -4.49 -8.08 -10.97
N THR A 193 -3.51 -7.60 -10.19
CA THR A 193 -3.36 -7.94 -8.78
C THR A 193 -3.49 -6.67 -7.94
N TRP A 194 -4.01 -6.79 -6.73
CA TRP A 194 -4.19 -5.69 -5.79
C TRP A 194 -4.16 -6.22 -4.35
N SER A 195 -3.90 -5.33 -3.38
CA SER A 195 -4.11 -5.61 -1.97
C SER A 195 -5.52 -5.18 -1.56
N ASP A 196 -6.18 -5.94 -0.70
CA ASP A 196 -7.58 -5.71 -0.32
C ASP A 196 -7.87 -6.22 1.10
N GLY A 197 -8.78 -5.56 1.82
CA GLY A 197 -9.07 -5.85 3.23
C GLY A 197 -10.22 -6.84 3.49
N ARG A 198 -10.90 -7.35 2.44
CA ARG A 198 -12.18 -8.09 2.56
C ARG A 198 -12.19 -9.33 3.48
N SER A 199 -11.04 -9.90 3.82
CA SER A 199 -10.91 -11.05 4.72
C SER A 199 -10.75 -10.67 6.21
N GLY A 200 -10.66 -9.38 6.53
CA GLY A 200 -10.32 -8.85 7.87
C GLY A 200 -8.83 -8.54 8.06
N ASN A 201 -8.01 -8.92 7.09
CA ASN A 201 -6.59 -8.58 6.94
C ASN A 201 -6.34 -8.14 5.50
N LEU A 202 -5.23 -7.44 5.25
CA LEU A 202 -4.81 -7.12 3.89
C LEU A 202 -4.29 -8.40 3.21
N GLU A 203 -4.88 -8.77 2.08
CA GLU A 203 -4.51 -9.96 1.30
C GLU A 203 -4.27 -9.60 -0.18
N ILE A 204 -3.55 -10.46 -0.90
CA ILE A 204 -3.28 -10.29 -2.33
C ILE A 204 -4.32 -11.05 -3.15
N TYR A 205 -5.00 -10.32 -4.03
CA TYR A 205 -5.96 -10.89 -4.96
C TYR A 205 -5.44 -10.78 -6.40
N VAL A 206 -5.92 -11.65 -7.27
CA VAL A 206 -5.64 -11.66 -8.71
C VAL A 206 -6.93 -11.92 -9.48
N ALA A 207 -7.19 -11.10 -10.49
CA ALA A 207 -8.27 -11.29 -11.45
C ALA A 207 -7.71 -11.32 -12.88
N ARG A 208 -8.28 -12.19 -13.70
CA ARG A 208 -7.97 -12.37 -15.13
C ARG A 208 -9.11 -11.82 -15.96
N TYR A 209 -8.80 -10.97 -16.95
CA TYR A 209 -9.74 -10.54 -17.99
C TYR A 209 -9.37 -11.16 -19.33
N ASP A 210 -10.33 -11.84 -19.97
CA ASP A 210 -10.21 -12.32 -21.36
C ASP A 210 -11.46 -11.99 -22.18
N ALA A 211 -11.65 -12.67 -23.32
CA ALA A 211 -12.83 -12.49 -24.17
C ALA A 211 -14.18 -12.80 -23.48
N GLY A 212 -14.17 -13.53 -22.36
CA GLY A 212 -15.33 -13.81 -21.51
C GLY A 212 -15.57 -12.79 -20.38
N GLY A 213 -14.67 -11.82 -20.18
CA GLY A 213 -14.74 -10.84 -19.09
C GLY A 213 -13.81 -11.17 -17.90
N TRP A 214 -14.10 -10.57 -16.74
CA TRP A 214 -13.34 -10.81 -15.50
C TRP A 214 -13.66 -12.19 -14.90
N GLN A 215 -12.63 -12.88 -14.45
CA GLN A 215 -12.64 -14.23 -13.88
C GLN A 215 -11.57 -14.31 -12.77
N GLN A 216 -11.79 -15.17 -11.79
CA GLN A 216 -10.75 -15.57 -10.84
C GLN A 216 -10.01 -16.84 -11.29
N LEU A 217 -8.87 -17.10 -10.67
CA LEU A 217 -8.00 -18.25 -10.90
C LEU A 217 -7.90 -19.02 -9.59
N ALA A 218 -8.72 -20.07 -9.44
CA ALA A 218 -8.92 -20.86 -8.20
C ALA A 218 -8.98 -20.01 -6.92
N GLY A 219 -10.11 -19.34 -6.69
CA GLY A 219 -10.33 -18.57 -5.46
C GLY A 219 -9.55 -17.25 -5.34
N SER A 220 -8.71 -16.89 -6.32
CA SER A 220 -7.82 -15.72 -6.24
C SER A 220 -8.50 -14.35 -6.10
N ALA A 221 -9.83 -14.26 -6.12
CA ALA A 221 -10.60 -13.02 -5.92
C ALA A 221 -11.67 -13.14 -4.82
N GLU A 222 -11.61 -14.20 -4.00
CA GLU A 222 -12.51 -14.47 -2.87
C GLU A 222 -11.72 -14.90 -1.63
N GLN A 223 -12.37 -14.87 -0.45
CA GLN A 223 -11.76 -15.30 0.82
C GLN A 223 -10.39 -14.62 1.04
N GLY A 224 -9.31 -15.36 1.36
CA GLY A 224 -7.96 -14.81 1.53
C GLY A 224 -7.13 -14.64 0.25
N GLY A 225 -7.71 -14.85 -0.94
CA GLY A 225 -7.02 -14.64 -2.22
C GLY A 225 -5.83 -15.59 -2.47
N VAL A 226 -4.74 -15.05 -3.00
CA VAL A 226 -3.53 -15.78 -3.44
C VAL A 226 -2.49 -15.92 -2.33
N SER A 227 -2.43 -14.96 -1.39
CA SER A 227 -1.56 -15.02 -0.21
C SER A 227 -2.19 -15.89 0.89
N ASN A 228 -3.43 -15.58 1.28
CA ASN A 228 -4.28 -16.38 2.17
C ASN A 228 -3.54 -16.81 3.46
N THR A 229 -3.07 -15.82 4.24
CA THR A 229 -2.31 -16.04 5.47
C THR A 229 -2.96 -15.34 6.67
N PRO A 230 -2.57 -15.66 7.92
CA PRO A 230 -2.99 -14.88 9.09
C PRO A 230 -2.31 -13.50 9.21
N ALA A 231 -1.46 -13.10 8.25
CA ALA A 231 -0.64 -11.89 8.27
C ALA A 231 -1.15 -10.84 7.27
N SER A 232 -0.53 -9.65 7.21
CA SER A 232 -0.93 -8.61 6.25
C SER A 232 -0.03 -8.58 5.03
N SER A 233 -0.63 -8.71 3.86
CA SER A 233 0.02 -8.83 2.56
C SER A 233 -0.09 -7.54 1.75
N ARG A 234 1.05 -6.97 1.32
CA ARG A 234 1.10 -5.65 0.64
C ARG A 234 2.08 -5.56 -0.53
N TYR A 235 1.89 -4.51 -1.33
CA TYR A 235 2.72 -4.15 -2.47
C TYR A 235 2.85 -5.27 -3.52
N PRO A 236 1.75 -5.82 -4.04
CA PRO A 236 1.82 -6.90 -5.02
C PRO A 236 2.40 -6.39 -6.35
N SER A 237 3.13 -7.28 -7.00
CA SER A 237 3.64 -7.14 -8.34
C SER A 237 3.31 -8.41 -9.11
N ILE A 238 3.01 -8.28 -10.40
CA ILE A 238 2.63 -9.40 -11.26
C ILE A 238 3.41 -9.39 -12.57
N THR A 239 3.82 -10.57 -13.03
CA THR A 239 4.40 -10.81 -14.35
C THR A 239 3.72 -12.02 -14.98
N VAL A 240 4.09 -12.38 -16.22
CA VAL A 240 3.69 -13.64 -16.86
C VAL A 240 4.90 -14.50 -17.19
N ASP A 241 4.75 -15.81 -17.06
CA ASP A 241 5.76 -16.82 -17.41
C ASP A 241 5.88 -17.00 -18.95
N ALA A 242 6.76 -17.90 -19.39
CA ALA A 242 6.95 -18.18 -20.83
C ALA A 242 5.79 -18.98 -21.47
N ALA A 243 4.89 -19.56 -20.68
CA ALA A 243 3.65 -20.22 -21.11
C ALA A 243 2.43 -19.28 -21.04
N GLY A 244 2.59 -18.06 -20.51
CA GLY A 244 1.54 -17.06 -20.33
C GLY A 244 0.80 -17.13 -19.00
N ASN A 245 1.24 -17.94 -18.03
CA ASN A 245 0.63 -18.01 -16.71
C ASN A 245 1.08 -16.82 -15.84
N PRO A 246 0.20 -16.23 -15.01
CA PRO A 246 0.60 -15.16 -14.10
C PRO A 246 1.48 -15.68 -12.95
N ILE A 247 2.42 -14.83 -12.54
CA ILE A 247 3.21 -15.00 -11.31
C ILE A 247 3.08 -13.72 -10.50
N ALA A 248 2.61 -13.83 -9.25
CA ALA A 248 2.49 -12.74 -8.31
C ALA A 248 3.61 -12.80 -7.25
N ALA A 249 4.08 -11.64 -6.80
CA ALA A 249 4.98 -11.50 -5.65
C ALA A 249 4.54 -10.32 -4.79
N TRP A 250 4.72 -10.40 -3.47
CA TRP A 250 4.24 -9.42 -2.49
C TRP A 250 5.13 -9.41 -1.24
N ALA A 251 4.93 -8.44 -0.36
CA ALA A 251 5.52 -8.42 0.97
C ALA A 251 4.51 -8.92 2.00
N GLU A 252 4.85 -9.99 2.71
CA GLU A 252 4.10 -10.49 3.86
C GLU A 252 4.58 -9.76 5.11
N ILE A 253 3.67 -9.20 5.90
CA ILE A 253 3.96 -8.33 7.06
C ILE A 253 3.42 -8.99 8.32
N THR A 254 4.34 -9.34 9.21
CA THR A 254 4.08 -10.00 10.50
C THR A 254 4.62 -9.16 11.65
N ALA A 255 4.25 -9.51 12.89
CA ALA A 255 4.86 -8.93 14.09
C ALA A 255 6.39 -9.17 14.19
N ALA A 256 6.94 -10.14 13.46
CA ALA A 256 8.38 -10.42 13.41
C ALA A 256 9.12 -9.61 12.33
N GLY A 257 8.41 -8.87 11.48
CA GLY A 257 8.96 -8.14 10.34
C GLY A 257 8.25 -8.45 9.01
N SER A 258 8.86 -7.98 7.92
CA SER A 258 8.35 -8.13 6.56
C SER A 258 9.28 -8.91 5.63
N ASP A 259 8.75 -9.83 4.85
CA ASP A 259 9.51 -10.65 3.92
C ASP A 259 8.78 -10.82 2.56
N VAL A 260 9.54 -11.11 1.51
CA VAL A 260 9.03 -11.19 0.13
C VAL A 260 8.55 -12.60 -0.21
N PHE A 261 7.30 -12.72 -0.62
CA PHE A 261 6.62 -13.96 -0.96
C PHE A 261 6.24 -13.97 -2.44
N ALA A 262 6.00 -15.15 -3.02
CA ALA A 262 5.54 -15.29 -4.40
C ALA A 262 4.78 -16.59 -4.66
N ALA A 263 3.86 -16.56 -5.63
CA ALA A 263 3.13 -17.70 -6.15
C ALA A 263 2.94 -17.59 -7.68
N ALA A 264 2.90 -18.74 -8.36
CA ALA A 264 2.61 -18.86 -9.78
C ALA A 264 1.30 -19.63 -9.98
N TRP A 265 0.53 -19.26 -10.99
CA TRP A 265 -0.60 -20.08 -11.45
C TRP A 265 -0.08 -21.31 -12.21
N ASP A 266 -0.36 -22.51 -11.70
CA ASP A 266 -0.11 -23.76 -12.41
C ASP A 266 -1.45 -24.40 -12.84
N PRO A 267 -1.81 -24.38 -14.13
CA PRO A 267 -3.04 -25.01 -14.62
C PRO A 267 -3.04 -26.54 -14.53
N ALA A 268 -1.92 -27.19 -14.22
CA ALA A 268 -1.84 -28.64 -13.98
C ALA A 268 -2.04 -29.02 -12.50
N ALA A 269 -2.03 -28.05 -11.58
CA ALA A 269 -2.29 -28.26 -10.16
C ALA A 269 -3.78 -28.59 -9.88
N ASP A 270 -4.07 -29.00 -8.64
CA ASP A 270 -5.35 -29.60 -8.20
C ASP A 270 -5.98 -30.58 -9.21
N GLY A 271 -5.18 -31.53 -9.70
CA GLY A 271 -5.62 -32.54 -10.65
C GLY A 271 -5.94 -32.02 -12.06
N GLY A 272 -5.45 -30.83 -12.41
CA GLY A 272 -5.73 -30.14 -13.68
C GLY A 272 -6.91 -29.16 -13.61
N GLN A 273 -7.35 -28.78 -12.41
CA GLN A 273 -8.28 -27.67 -12.20
C GLN A 273 -7.55 -26.31 -12.16
N GLY A 274 -6.26 -26.34 -11.84
CA GLY A 274 -5.40 -25.17 -11.71
C GLY A 274 -5.39 -24.61 -10.29
N ASP A 275 -4.22 -24.20 -9.82
CA ASP A 275 -4.02 -23.67 -8.46
C ASP A 275 -2.85 -22.68 -8.41
N TRP A 276 -2.75 -21.90 -7.33
CA TRP A 276 -1.61 -21.03 -7.05
C TRP A 276 -0.56 -21.79 -6.24
N VAL A 277 0.62 -21.99 -6.85
CA VAL A 277 1.72 -22.77 -6.25
C VAL A 277 2.91 -21.88 -5.90
N ALA A 278 3.54 -22.15 -4.75
CA ALA A 278 4.78 -21.50 -4.37
C ALA A 278 5.92 -21.83 -5.35
N LEU A 279 6.78 -20.84 -5.63
CA LEU A 279 8.00 -21.03 -6.41
C LEU A 279 9.11 -21.50 -5.47
N GLY A 280 9.27 -22.81 -5.36
CA GLY A 280 10.24 -23.42 -4.44
C GLY A 280 9.86 -23.12 -2.99
N ASP A 281 10.73 -22.42 -2.27
CA ASP A 281 10.56 -22.04 -0.87
C ASP A 281 9.94 -20.63 -0.67
N SER A 282 9.40 -20.00 -1.71
CA SER A 282 8.88 -18.61 -1.67
C SER A 282 7.79 -18.31 -0.64
N GLN A 283 7.09 -19.33 -0.13
CA GLN A 283 6.08 -19.20 0.94
C GLN A 283 6.49 -19.91 2.26
N SER A 284 7.77 -20.30 2.39
CA SER A 284 8.32 -20.82 3.65
C SER A 284 8.62 -19.67 4.63
N ALA A 285 8.95 -20.00 5.88
CA ALA A 285 9.35 -19.00 6.87
C ALA A 285 10.53 -18.13 6.36
N GLY A 286 10.33 -16.80 6.32
CA GLY A 286 11.27 -15.83 5.77
C GLY A 286 11.16 -15.59 4.25
N GLY A 287 10.40 -16.42 3.52
CA GLY A 287 10.19 -16.27 2.08
C GLY A 287 11.48 -16.14 1.25
N ILE A 288 11.41 -15.33 0.19
CA ILE A 288 12.48 -15.09 -0.77
C ILE A 288 13.59 -14.20 -0.18
N SER A 289 13.25 -13.23 0.67
CA SER A 289 14.23 -12.29 1.25
C SER A 289 14.97 -12.89 2.44
N ASN A 290 14.22 -13.47 3.39
CA ASN A 290 14.66 -13.97 4.68
C ASN A 290 15.48 -12.92 5.46
N SER A 291 14.89 -11.74 5.63
CA SER A 291 15.53 -10.55 6.19
C SER A 291 14.65 -9.77 7.20
N GLY A 292 13.35 -10.08 7.28
CA GLY A 292 12.40 -9.43 8.20
C GLY A 292 12.20 -7.93 7.98
N SER A 293 12.74 -7.36 6.90
CA SER A 293 12.71 -5.91 6.62
C SER A 293 12.60 -5.60 5.11
N ALA A 294 11.98 -6.51 4.36
CA ALA A 294 11.85 -6.45 2.92
C ALA A 294 10.45 -5.97 2.48
N THR A 295 10.43 -4.98 1.58
CA THR A 295 9.20 -4.31 1.13
C THR A 295 9.25 -3.97 -0.36
N ARG A 296 8.08 -3.66 -0.93
CA ARG A 296 7.91 -3.22 -2.33
C ARG A 296 8.60 -4.12 -3.37
N PRO A 297 8.34 -5.44 -3.38
CA PRO A 297 8.89 -6.30 -4.41
C PRO A 297 8.34 -5.93 -5.80
N GLN A 298 9.19 -6.10 -6.81
CA GLN A 298 8.82 -6.07 -8.21
C GLN A 298 9.30 -7.36 -8.86
N ILE A 299 8.36 -8.12 -9.41
CA ILE A 299 8.64 -9.36 -10.15
C ILE A 299 8.64 -9.10 -11.65
N ILE A 300 9.65 -9.64 -12.32
CA ILE A 300 9.78 -9.68 -13.77
C ILE A 300 10.14 -11.10 -14.20
N ASN A 301 9.84 -11.47 -15.43
CA ASN A 301 10.26 -12.75 -15.99
C ASN A 301 11.40 -12.58 -17.01
N THR A 302 12.42 -13.42 -16.92
CA THR A 302 13.57 -13.45 -17.84
C THR A 302 13.66 -14.80 -18.54
N ALA A 303 14.44 -14.90 -19.63
CA ALA A 303 14.75 -16.17 -20.28
C ALA A 303 15.48 -17.17 -19.36
N ALA A 304 16.04 -16.70 -18.24
CA ALA A 304 16.69 -17.51 -17.21
C ALA A 304 15.79 -17.78 -15.99
N GLY A 305 14.50 -17.41 -16.04
CA GLY A 305 13.52 -17.58 -14.97
C GLY A 305 13.03 -16.26 -14.34
N PRO A 306 12.02 -16.32 -13.46
CA PRO A 306 11.53 -15.17 -12.69
C PRO A 306 12.62 -14.51 -11.85
N VAL A 307 12.59 -13.18 -11.74
CA VAL A 307 13.44 -12.39 -10.85
C VAL A 307 12.55 -11.49 -10.02
N VAL A 308 12.79 -11.46 -8.71
CA VAL A 308 12.17 -10.49 -7.80
C VAL A 308 13.25 -9.55 -7.29
N VAL A 309 12.97 -8.26 -7.34
CA VAL A 309 13.81 -7.16 -6.83
C VAL A 309 13.01 -6.44 -5.73
N TRP A 310 13.62 -6.07 -4.61
CA TRP A 310 12.91 -5.44 -3.49
C TRP A 310 13.76 -4.41 -2.75
N LEU A 311 13.11 -3.63 -1.86
CA LEU A 311 13.77 -2.72 -0.92
C LEU A 311 13.93 -3.40 0.44
N ASP A 312 15.11 -3.32 1.04
CA ASP A 312 15.48 -4.13 2.20
C ASP A 312 16.29 -3.33 3.22
N ARG A 313 15.87 -3.32 4.49
CA ARG A 313 16.53 -2.54 5.57
C ARG A 313 17.36 -3.38 6.54
N ALA A 314 17.73 -4.62 6.21
CA ALA A 314 18.35 -5.54 7.17
C ALA A 314 19.71 -5.06 7.72
N ASN A 315 20.37 -4.15 7.00
CA ASN A 315 21.65 -3.54 7.38
C ASN A 315 21.48 -2.15 8.03
N GLY A 316 20.28 -1.77 8.46
CA GLY A 316 19.95 -0.45 9.04
C GLY A 316 19.77 0.68 8.01
N VAL A 317 20.25 0.47 6.78
CA VAL A 317 20.03 1.31 5.59
C VAL A 317 19.24 0.50 4.58
N THR A 318 18.23 1.13 3.98
CA THR A 318 17.38 0.58 2.93
C THR A 318 18.19 0.48 1.64
N ASN A 319 18.36 -0.73 1.13
CA ASN A 319 19.10 -1.03 -0.10
C ASN A 319 18.26 -1.87 -1.05
N VAL A 320 18.63 -1.89 -2.34
CA VAL A 320 17.96 -2.71 -3.36
C VAL A 320 18.62 -4.10 -3.44
N ARG A 321 17.82 -5.16 -3.31
CA ARG A 321 18.23 -6.58 -3.39
C ARG A 321 17.49 -7.32 -4.51
N ALA A 322 17.94 -8.53 -4.88
CA ALA A 322 17.29 -9.32 -5.93
C ALA A 322 17.69 -10.81 -5.93
N ARG A 323 16.72 -11.69 -6.15
CA ARG A 323 16.93 -13.12 -6.42
C ARG A 323 16.25 -13.56 -7.70
N ARG A 324 16.80 -14.61 -8.31
CA ARG A 324 16.25 -15.30 -9.49
C ARG A 324 15.79 -16.69 -9.08
N PHE A 325 14.62 -17.12 -9.53
CA PHE A 325 14.19 -18.50 -9.42
C PHE A 325 14.83 -19.32 -10.56
N ASP A 326 15.58 -20.37 -10.23
CA ASP A 326 16.33 -21.18 -11.22
C ASP A 326 15.53 -22.37 -11.78
N GLY A 327 14.26 -22.49 -11.40
CA GLY A 327 13.39 -23.65 -11.69
C GLY A 327 13.20 -24.58 -10.49
N ALA A 328 14.00 -24.42 -9.42
CA ALA A 328 13.83 -25.15 -8.16
C ALA A 328 14.02 -24.27 -6.91
N ASN A 329 14.94 -23.30 -6.94
CA ASN A 329 15.33 -22.50 -5.78
C ASN A 329 15.47 -21.01 -6.14
N TRP A 330 15.35 -20.14 -5.14
CA TRP A 330 15.74 -18.73 -5.26
C TRP A 330 17.24 -18.53 -5.04
N VAL A 331 17.96 -18.15 -6.09
CA VAL A 331 19.41 -17.92 -6.08
C VAL A 331 19.76 -16.44 -6.20
N GLY A 332 20.87 -16.03 -5.58
CA GLY A 332 21.37 -14.65 -5.66
C GLY A 332 21.75 -14.23 -7.08
N LEU A 333 21.63 -12.93 -7.38
CA LEU A 333 21.79 -12.37 -8.73
C LEU A 333 22.89 -11.32 -8.75
N GLY A 334 24.09 -11.67 -9.23
CA GLY A 334 25.22 -10.72 -9.34
C GLY A 334 25.70 -10.15 -7.99
N GLY A 335 25.53 -10.89 -6.88
CA GLY A 335 25.95 -10.45 -5.54
C GLY A 335 24.97 -9.51 -4.80
N SER A 336 23.81 -9.23 -5.40
CA SER A 336 22.67 -8.43 -4.87
C SER A 336 22.30 -8.67 -3.40
N GLU A 337 22.49 -9.90 -2.91
CA GLU A 337 22.10 -10.34 -1.57
C GLU A 337 23.07 -9.90 -0.46
N THR A 338 24.24 -9.37 -0.83
CA THR A 338 25.34 -9.10 0.12
C THR A 338 25.67 -7.62 0.23
N GLY A 339 26.19 -7.20 1.39
CA GLY A 339 26.55 -5.80 1.64
C GLY A 339 25.39 -4.84 1.40
N SER A 340 25.66 -3.74 0.70
CA SER A 340 24.67 -2.70 0.34
C SER A 340 23.88 -2.98 -0.96
N GLY A 341 23.85 -4.25 -1.38
CA GLY A 341 23.08 -4.74 -2.53
C GLY A 341 23.42 -4.07 -3.86
N ILE A 342 22.43 -4.05 -4.75
CA ILE A 342 22.53 -3.44 -6.09
C ILE A 342 22.77 -1.93 -5.98
N SER A 343 22.10 -1.27 -5.03
CA SER A 343 22.20 0.18 -4.84
C SER A 343 23.59 0.66 -4.45
N ALA A 344 24.36 -0.15 -3.70
CA ALA A 344 25.59 0.26 -3.02
C ALA A 344 25.43 1.55 -2.17
N ALA A 345 24.20 1.84 -1.72
CA ALA A 345 23.83 3.10 -1.10
C ALA A 345 24.15 3.14 0.40
N THR A 346 24.62 4.30 0.86
CA THR A 346 24.94 4.60 2.27
C THR A 346 23.86 5.43 2.99
N SER A 347 22.77 5.78 2.28
CA SER A 347 21.55 6.38 2.82
C SER A 347 20.35 5.63 2.26
N ASP A 348 19.19 5.75 2.91
CA ASP A 348 17.98 5.03 2.53
C ASP A 348 17.57 5.31 1.08
N VAL A 349 17.33 4.23 0.34
CA VAL A 349 16.71 4.30 -1.00
C VAL A 349 15.20 4.10 -0.91
N SER A 350 14.48 4.65 -1.88
CA SER A 350 13.03 4.53 -2.02
C SER A 350 12.66 4.38 -3.50
N GLN A 351 11.36 4.25 -3.80
CA GLN A 351 10.79 4.30 -5.17
C GLN A 351 11.52 3.42 -6.20
N LEU A 352 11.29 2.10 -6.11
CA LEU A 352 11.87 1.10 -6.99
C LEU A 352 11.17 1.05 -8.36
N ALA A 353 11.95 0.89 -9.43
CA ALA A 353 11.47 0.52 -10.76
C ALA A 353 12.38 -0.50 -11.44
N VAL A 354 11.79 -1.50 -12.08
CA VAL A 354 12.49 -2.61 -12.74
C VAL A 354 11.97 -2.80 -14.16
N ALA A 355 12.88 -3.08 -15.10
CA ALA A 355 12.53 -3.50 -16.46
C ALA A 355 13.50 -4.55 -16.99
N THR A 356 13.06 -5.35 -17.97
CA THR A 356 13.89 -6.36 -18.64
C THR A 356 13.59 -6.43 -20.14
N ASP A 357 14.58 -6.82 -20.94
CA ASP A 357 14.41 -7.24 -22.34
C ASP A 357 14.31 -8.78 -22.49
N GLY A 358 14.21 -9.49 -21.37
CA GLY A 358 14.29 -10.95 -21.26
C GLY A 358 15.70 -11.48 -20.99
N THR A 359 16.75 -10.68 -21.18
CA THR A 359 18.16 -11.07 -20.91
C THR A 359 18.86 -10.14 -19.93
N LYS A 360 18.66 -8.82 -20.08
CA LYS A 360 19.15 -7.77 -19.20
C LYS A 360 18.09 -7.36 -18.19
N ILE A 361 18.52 -6.79 -17.06
CA ILE A 361 17.61 -6.27 -16.04
C ILE A 361 18.10 -4.88 -15.64
N ALA A 362 17.29 -3.85 -15.92
CA ALA A 362 17.54 -2.50 -15.43
C ALA A 362 16.77 -2.28 -14.12
N VAL A 363 17.44 -1.74 -13.11
CA VAL A 363 16.87 -1.44 -11.79
C VAL A 363 17.21 0.00 -11.42
N ALA A 364 16.18 0.80 -11.14
CA ALA A 364 16.30 2.17 -10.68
C ALA A 364 15.68 2.36 -9.29
N TRP A 365 16.23 3.32 -8.55
CA TRP A 365 15.77 3.72 -7.22
C TRP A 365 15.97 5.23 -7.04
N THR A 366 15.22 5.82 -6.12
CA THR A 366 15.43 7.19 -5.64
C THR A 366 16.20 7.17 -4.32
N GLN A 367 17.04 8.15 -4.06
CA GLN A 367 17.86 8.26 -2.85
C GLN A 367 18.10 9.74 -2.54
N ALA A 368 17.91 10.14 -1.28
CA ALA A 368 18.21 11.50 -0.85
C ALA A 368 19.73 11.70 -0.69
N ILE A 369 20.29 12.64 -1.46
CA ILE A 369 21.68 13.08 -1.36
C ILE A 369 21.69 14.57 -0.98
N GLY A 370 22.28 14.90 0.17
CA GLY A 370 22.32 16.28 0.67
C GLY A 370 20.93 16.86 0.99
N GLY A 371 19.92 16.01 1.21
CA GLY A 371 18.52 16.43 1.43
C GLY A 371 17.70 16.61 0.16
N VAL A 372 18.24 16.29 -1.02
CA VAL A 372 17.54 16.36 -2.31
C VAL A 372 17.41 14.95 -2.89
N ASP A 373 16.20 14.57 -3.30
CA ASP A 373 15.97 13.30 -4.01
C ASP A 373 16.72 13.28 -5.34
N GLN A 374 17.48 12.22 -5.59
CA GLN A 374 18.07 11.91 -6.90
C GLN A 374 17.77 10.46 -7.23
N PHE A 375 17.60 10.15 -8.51
CA PHE A 375 17.39 8.75 -8.94
C PHE A 375 18.63 8.19 -9.64
N TYR A 376 18.87 6.91 -9.37
CA TYR A 376 20.02 6.15 -9.83
C TYR A 376 19.56 4.85 -10.48
N LEU A 377 20.45 4.23 -11.26
CA LEU A 377 20.17 3.00 -12.01
C LEU A 377 21.42 2.13 -12.17
N ARG A 378 21.22 0.82 -12.13
CA ARG A 378 22.16 -0.18 -12.64
C ARG A 378 21.49 -1.14 -13.61
N GLU A 379 22.30 -1.74 -14.48
CA GLU A 379 21.88 -2.76 -15.44
C GLU A 379 22.63 -4.07 -15.16
N PHE A 380 21.91 -5.16 -14.93
CA PHE A 380 22.45 -6.51 -14.96
C PHE A 380 22.62 -6.94 -16.42
N ASP A 381 23.85 -7.24 -16.84
CA ASP A 381 24.20 -7.56 -18.23
C ASP A 381 24.05 -9.05 -18.60
N GLY A 382 23.56 -9.87 -17.67
CA GLY A 382 23.56 -11.34 -17.74
C GLY A 382 24.62 -11.99 -16.84
N SER A 383 25.60 -11.22 -16.36
CA SER A 383 26.65 -11.65 -15.43
C SER A 383 26.77 -10.77 -14.18
N ASP A 384 26.87 -9.44 -14.34
CA ASP A 384 27.21 -8.49 -13.29
C ASP A 384 26.36 -7.21 -13.34
N TRP A 385 26.26 -6.48 -12.22
CA TRP A 385 25.52 -5.22 -12.09
C TRP A 385 26.35 -4.00 -12.49
N GLN A 386 26.22 -3.60 -13.76
CA GLN A 386 26.92 -2.47 -14.35
C GLN A 386 26.31 -1.12 -13.95
N GLN A 387 27.17 -0.14 -13.73
CA GLN A 387 26.80 1.27 -13.77
C GLN A 387 26.83 1.74 -15.23
N LEU A 388 25.69 2.20 -15.75
CA LEU A 388 25.63 2.90 -17.04
C LEU A 388 26.21 4.32 -16.88
N ALA A 389 26.52 5.01 -17.98
CA ALA A 389 27.27 6.27 -17.95
C ALA A 389 26.69 7.30 -16.95
N GLY A 390 27.39 7.51 -15.81
CA GLY A 390 26.94 8.40 -14.72
C GLY A 390 25.79 7.88 -13.84
N SER A 391 25.10 6.79 -14.19
CA SER A 391 23.78 6.44 -13.65
C SER A 391 23.72 6.06 -12.17
N ALA A 392 24.87 5.80 -11.51
CA ALA A 392 24.97 5.47 -10.10
C ALA A 392 26.00 6.37 -9.38
N SER A 393 26.13 7.63 -9.81
CA SER A 393 27.12 8.59 -9.29
C SER A 393 26.67 10.04 -9.45
N GLY A 394 27.18 10.95 -8.62
CA GLY A 394 26.81 12.37 -8.70
C GLY A 394 25.29 12.53 -8.53
N ASN A 395 24.65 13.28 -9.43
CA ASN A 395 23.20 13.50 -9.42
C ASN A 395 22.49 12.57 -10.42
N GLY A 396 22.98 11.33 -10.55
CA GLY A 396 22.31 10.27 -11.31
C GLY A 396 22.19 10.57 -12.81
N ILE A 397 21.04 10.20 -13.39
CA ILE A 397 20.77 10.34 -14.83
C ILE A 397 20.24 11.73 -15.18
N SER A 398 19.51 12.40 -14.28
CA SER A 398 19.06 13.78 -14.50
C SER A 398 20.24 14.73 -14.61
N GLY A 399 21.26 14.56 -13.76
CA GLY A 399 22.44 15.41 -13.71
C GLY A 399 22.15 16.85 -13.24
N THR A 400 20.93 17.12 -12.76
CA THR A 400 20.48 18.42 -12.26
C THR A 400 20.68 18.51 -10.75
N VAL A 401 20.55 19.70 -10.17
CA VAL A 401 20.52 19.89 -8.70
C VAL A 401 19.08 19.87 -8.16
N ALA A 402 18.08 19.70 -9.02
CA ALA A 402 16.68 19.63 -8.67
C ALA A 402 16.30 18.23 -8.18
N ALA A 403 15.27 18.14 -7.34
CA ALA A 403 14.75 16.86 -6.86
C ALA A 403 14.26 16.02 -8.05
N SER A 404 14.79 14.81 -8.21
CA SER A 404 14.48 13.88 -9.30
C SER A 404 14.06 12.53 -8.70
N ARG A 405 12.82 12.11 -8.98
CA ARG A 405 12.11 11.05 -8.27
C ARG A 405 11.14 10.27 -9.18
N ALA A 406 10.50 9.24 -8.62
CA ALA A 406 9.54 8.36 -9.27
C ALA A 406 10.03 7.84 -10.64
N PRO A 407 11.22 7.20 -10.71
CA PRO A 407 11.72 6.66 -11.96
C PRO A 407 10.80 5.56 -12.50
N THR A 408 10.71 5.45 -13.82
CA THR A 408 10.05 4.35 -14.52
C THR A 408 10.93 3.92 -15.70
N LEU A 409 10.93 2.62 -16.01
CA LEU A 409 11.87 2.00 -16.96
C LEU A 409 11.11 1.16 -17.99
N ALA A 410 11.63 1.12 -19.21
CA ALA A 410 11.20 0.15 -20.21
C ALA A 410 12.32 -0.13 -21.23
N TYR A 411 12.43 -1.37 -21.68
CA TYR A 411 13.23 -1.68 -22.87
C TYR A 411 12.35 -1.59 -24.12
N HIS A 412 12.86 -0.94 -25.17
CA HIS A 412 12.18 -0.83 -26.46
C HIS A 412 13.20 -0.86 -27.59
N ASN A 413 12.99 -1.75 -28.58
CA ASN A 413 13.90 -1.95 -29.72
C ASN A 413 15.40 -2.15 -29.35
N GLY A 414 15.67 -2.78 -28.20
CA GLY A 414 17.03 -3.05 -27.71
C GLY A 414 17.72 -1.87 -27.01
N GLU A 415 17.03 -0.75 -26.81
CA GLU A 415 17.49 0.39 -26.00
C GLU A 415 16.72 0.46 -24.69
N LEU A 416 17.40 0.90 -23.63
CA LEU A 416 16.78 1.18 -22.32
C LEU A 416 16.27 2.62 -22.29
N PHE A 417 14.99 2.80 -21.98
CA PHE A 417 14.35 4.08 -21.75
C PHE A 417 14.06 4.27 -20.26
N VAL A 418 14.20 5.51 -19.80
CA VAL A 418 13.84 5.95 -18.45
C VAL A 418 13.03 7.23 -18.54
N ALA A 419 12.00 7.34 -17.71
CA ALA A 419 11.33 8.61 -17.43
C ALA A 419 11.28 8.85 -15.92
N TRP A 420 11.24 10.11 -15.51
CA TRP A 420 11.23 10.50 -14.10
C TRP A 420 10.49 11.82 -13.91
N GLN A 421 10.04 12.04 -12.69
CA GLN A 421 9.46 13.29 -12.21
C GLN A 421 10.61 14.15 -11.65
N GLN A 422 10.70 15.41 -12.04
CA GLN A 422 11.72 16.34 -11.53
C GLN A 422 11.10 17.70 -11.22
N ALA A 423 11.47 18.27 -10.06
CA ALA A 423 11.05 19.61 -9.68
C ALA A 423 11.56 20.65 -10.68
N ASP A 424 10.67 21.45 -11.25
CA ASP A 424 11.05 22.60 -12.06
C ASP A 424 11.46 23.76 -11.13
N THR A 425 12.69 24.24 -11.31
CA THR A 425 13.27 25.35 -10.53
C THR A 425 13.15 26.71 -11.23
N ASP A 426 12.68 26.73 -12.47
CA ASP A 426 12.78 27.87 -13.39
C ASP A 426 11.42 28.56 -13.63
N LEU A 427 10.31 27.99 -13.11
CA LEU A 427 8.96 28.54 -13.21
C LEU A 427 8.61 29.56 -12.11
N GLU A 428 7.77 30.54 -12.46
CA GLU A 428 7.18 31.51 -11.50
C GLU A 428 6.20 30.85 -10.51
N THR A 429 5.76 29.61 -10.79
CA THR A 429 4.97 28.74 -9.92
C THR A 429 5.65 27.38 -9.82
N PRO A 430 6.03 26.90 -8.62
CA PRO A 430 6.69 25.59 -8.47
C PRO A 430 5.78 24.43 -8.89
N GLY A 431 6.32 23.49 -9.66
CA GLY A 431 5.66 22.25 -10.07
C GLY A 431 6.70 21.18 -10.39
N ASP A 432 6.29 19.91 -10.42
CA ASP A 432 7.13 18.85 -10.99
C ASP A 432 6.83 18.69 -12.49
N GLU A 433 7.85 18.33 -13.28
CA GLU A 433 7.75 18.04 -14.71
C GLU A 433 8.28 16.63 -15.01
N ILE A 434 7.75 15.99 -16.06
CA ILE A 434 8.16 14.65 -16.51
C ILE A 434 9.24 14.76 -17.57
N TYR A 435 10.39 14.14 -17.32
CA TYR A 435 11.51 14.06 -18.25
C TYR A 435 11.71 12.61 -18.70
N ALA A 436 12.32 12.43 -19.87
CA ALA A 436 12.65 11.10 -20.41
C ALA A 436 13.98 11.07 -21.18
N ALA A 437 14.74 10.00 -20.99
CA ALA A 437 16.01 9.73 -21.64
C ALA A 437 16.08 8.27 -22.11
N ARG A 438 17.01 7.99 -23.02
CA ARG A 438 17.34 6.64 -23.49
C ARG A 438 18.85 6.41 -23.46
N PHE A 439 19.27 5.19 -23.15
CA PHE A 439 20.68 4.80 -23.20
C PHE A 439 21.01 4.25 -24.58
N SER A 440 21.81 4.99 -25.35
CA SER A 440 22.19 4.62 -26.73
C SER A 440 23.63 5.04 -27.02
N GLY A 441 24.36 4.18 -27.74
CA GLY A 441 25.77 4.41 -28.08
C GLY A 441 26.72 4.56 -26.88
N GLY A 442 26.36 4.01 -25.71
CA GLY A 442 27.12 4.17 -24.46
C GLY A 442 26.89 5.48 -23.71
N SER A 443 25.82 6.22 -24.05
CA SER A 443 25.50 7.54 -23.48
C SER A 443 24.01 7.70 -23.23
N TRP A 444 23.64 8.53 -22.26
CA TRP A 444 22.26 8.99 -22.12
C TRP A 444 21.96 10.09 -23.15
N GLN A 445 20.87 9.92 -23.87
CA GLN A 445 20.36 10.83 -24.88
C GLN A 445 18.91 11.16 -24.57
N ALA A 446 18.37 12.24 -25.13
CA ALA A 446 16.94 12.50 -25.09
C ALA A 446 16.16 11.32 -25.71
N ALA A 447 15.09 10.87 -25.06
CA ALA A 447 14.17 9.87 -25.60
C ALA A 447 13.41 10.40 -26.84
N GLY A 448 13.15 11.71 -26.86
CA GLY A 448 12.61 12.46 -28.00
C GLY A 448 13.13 13.89 -28.00
N VAL A 449 12.81 14.69 -29.02
CA VAL A 449 13.22 16.11 -29.06
C VAL A 449 12.65 16.85 -27.86
N GLY A 450 13.52 17.46 -27.05
CA GLY A 450 13.15 18.22 -25.86
C GLY A 450 12.94 17.40 -24.58
N SER A 451 12.87 16.06 -24.66
CA SER A 451 12.38 15.24 -23.54
C SER A 451 13.24 15.27 -22.27
N ASN A 452 14.49 15.75 -22.34
CA ASN A 452 15.40 15.90 -21.20
C ASN A 452 15.91 17.34 -21.00
N THR A 453 15.18 18.35 -21.47
CA THR A 453 15.57 19.78 -21.43
C THR A 453 14.34 20.71 -21.33
N GLY A 454 14.45 21.87 -20.67
CA GLY A 454 13.29 22.74 -20.44
C GLY A 454 12.27 22.05 -19.54
N GLY A 455 10.96 22.20 -19.78
CA GLY A 455 9.90 21.49 -19.07
C GLY A 455 9.74 20.00 -19.46
N GLY A 456 10.72 19.40 -20.12
CA GLY A 456 10.71 17.96 -20.44
C GLY A 456 9.64 17.54 -21.46
N VAL A 457 8.94 16.45 -21.15
CA VAL A 457 7.89 15.83 -21.98
C VAL A 457 6.51 16.42 -21.69
N SER A 458 6.18 16.68 -20.43
CA SER A 458 4.89 17.26 -20.02
C SER A 458 4.82 18.75 -20.38
N ASN A 459 5.84 19.54 -19.98
CA ASN A 459 5.97 20.98 -20.24
C ASN A 459 4.63 21.69 -20.01
N SER A 460 4.07 21.53 -18.82
CA SER A 460 2.73 21.97 -18.45
C SER A 460 2.80 23.29 -17.66
N ARG A 461 1.74 23.60 -16.91
CA ARG A 461 1.73 24.69 -15.92
C ARG A 461 1.30 24.19 -14.53
N GLY A 462 1.09 22.89 -14.41
CA GLY A 462 0.73 22.21 -13.17
C GLY A 462 1.91 21.40 -12.65
N SER A 463 1.59 20.44 -11.80
CA SER A 463 2.53 19.42 -11.32
C SER A 463 2.27 18.09 -12.02
N ALA A 464 3.17 17.74 -12.94
CA ALA A 464 3.16 16.48 -13.66
C ALA A 464 3.92 15.40 -12.86
N THR A 465 3.24 14.30 -12.55
CA THR A 465 3.64 13.33 -11.51
C THR A 465 3.40 11.88 -11.93
N GLN A 466 3.98 10.95 -11.18
CA GLN A 466 3.79 9.49 -11.33
C GLN A 466 3.98 8.94 -12.77
N PRO A 467 5.13 9.19 -13.43
CA PRO A 467 5.34 8.72 -14.80
C PRO A 467 5.38 7.19 -14.86
N ARG A 468 4.81 6.63 -15.93
CA ARG A 468 4.82 5.19 -16.25
C ARG A 468 5.20 4.96 -17.71
N LEU A 469 6.35 4.34 -17.95
CA LEU A 469 6.73 3.82 -19.25
C LEU A 469 6.13 2.43 -19.48
N ALA A 470 5.62 2.19 -20.68
CA ALA A 470 5.19 0.88 -21.14
C ALA A 470 5.68 0.64 -22.58
N SER A 471 6.19 -0.55 -22.85
CA SER A 471 6.69 -0.98 -24.18
C SER A 471 5.83 -2.13 -24.68
N GLY A 472 5.32 -2.02 -25.90
CA GLY A 472 4.42 -3.03 -26.46
C GLY A 472 4.30 -2.92 -27.98
N GLY A 473 4.54 -4.04 -28.68
CA GLY A 473 4.54 -4.07 -30.14
C GLY A 473 5.56 -3.10 -30.74
N ASP A 474 5.10 -2.22 -31.63
CA ASP A 474 5.89 -1.18 -32.31
C ASP A 474 5.97 0.15 -31.54
N ARG A 475 5.50 0.21 -30.28
CA ARG A 475 5.34 1.47 -29.53
C ARG A 475 5.98 1.43 -28.14
N LEU A 476 6.52 2.59 -27.77
CA LEU A 476 6.78 2.98 -26.39
C LEU A 476 5.75 4.05 -26.02
N GLN A 477 5.15 3.94 -24.83
CA GLN A 477 4.16 4.86 -24.30
C GLN A 477 4.61 5.39 -22.94
N LEU A 478 4.34 6.66 -22.67
CA LEU A 478 4.58 7.31 -21.39
C LEU A 478 3.26 7.93 -20.92
N PHE A 479 2.85 7.56 -19.71
CA PHE A 479 1.66 8.07 -19.03
C PHE A 479 2.10 8.83 -17.78
N TRP A 480 1.32 9.82 -17.36
CA TRP A 480 1.53 10.58 -16.11
C TRP A 480 0.21 11.19 -15.64
N THR A 481 0.16 11.65 -14.39
CA THR A 481 -0.92 12.47 -13.85
C THR A 481 -0.50 13.94 -13.83
N ASP A 482 -1.39 14.86 -14.19
CA ASP A 482 -1.13 16.30 -14.22
C ASP A 482 -2.29 17.04 -13.55
N ASP A 483 -2.00 17.89 -12.58
CA ASP A 483 -3.03 18.63 -11.84
C ASP A 483 -3.60 19.84 -12.61
N GLN A 484 -2.91 20.32 -13.64
CA GLN A 484 -3.41 21.35 -14.56
C GLN A 484 -3.23 20.92 -16.02
N ILE A 485 -4.25 20.22 -16.53
CA ILE A 485 -4.42 20.04 -17.97
C ILE A 485 -4.41 21.42 -18.63
N ALA A 486 -3.37 21.66 -19.44
CA ALA A 486 -3.23 22.90 -20.20
C ALA A 486 -4.48 23.16 -21.04
N GLY A 487 -5.29 24.15 -20.63
CA GLY A 487 -6.44 24.61 -21.39
C GLY A 487 -6.00 25.08 -22.78
N ARG A 488 -6.60 24.49 -23.81
CA ARG A 488 -6.49 24.96 -25.20
C ARG A 488 -7.23 26.28 -25.41
#